data_AF-A0A6I0K663-F1
#
_entry.id   AF-A0A6I0K663-F1
#
_cell.length_a   1.000
_cell.length_b   1.000
_cell.length_c   1.000
_cell.angle_alpha   90.00
_cell.angle_beta   90.00
_cell.angle_gamma   90.00
#
_symmetry.space_group_name_H-M   'P 1'
#
loop_
_entity.id
_entity.type
_entity.pdbx_description
1 polymer ?
#
loop_
_entity_poly.entity_id
_entity_poly.type
_entity_poly.pdbx_seq_one_letter_code
_entity_poly.pdbx_strand_id
1 'polypeptide(L)' 'MDEPFTCSCQMKTDLENSADVFSFFKENYPLPGIVDNLNKLSNKELRCACCLMGTALIAISRKKMIWG' A
#
# COMPACT_ATOMS: atom_id res chain seq x y z
N MET A 1 -8.47 15.43 13.41
CA MET A 1 -8.95 14.06 13.72
C MET A 1 -8.13 13.12 12.85
N ASP A 2 -7.02 12.61 13.39
CA ASP A 2 -6.28 11.51 12.77
C ASP A 2 -6.96 10.21 13.19
N GLU A 3 -8.14 9.96 12.64
CA GLU A 3 -8.70 8.62 12.75
C GLU A 3 -7.73 7.70 12.00
N PRO A 4 -7.11 6.71 12.65
CA PRO A 4 -6.17 5.83 11.97
C PRO A 4 -6.91 5.25 10.77
N PHE A 5 -6.31 5.30 9.58
CA PHE A 5 -6.81 4.63 8.38
C PHE A 5 -6.85 3.11 8.65
N THR A 6 -7.85 2.66 9.39
CA THR A 6 -8.11 1.27 9.74
C THR A 6 -8.88 0.67 8.58
N CYS A 7 -8.15 0.36 7.50
CA CYS A 7 -8.71 -0.47 6.46
C CYS A 7 -8.45 -1.95 6.78
N SER A 8 -9.51 -2.75 6.68
CA SER A 8 -9.45 -4.22 6.81
C SER A 8 -9.28 -4.84 5.42
N CYS A 9 -8.22 -4.48 4.69
CA CYS A 9 -7.96 -5.00 3.35
C CYS A 9 -6.84 -6.04 3.41
N GLN A 10 -7.04 -7.22 2.81
CA GLN A 10 -6.05 -8.31 2.80
C GLN A 10 -4.67 -7.84 2.30
N MET A 11 -4.67 -7.01 1.26
CA MET A 11 -3.45 -6.43 0.67
C MET A 11 -2.57 -5.68 1.68
N LYS A 12 -3.19 -5.03 2.69
CA LYS A 12 -2.46 -4.35 3.77
C LYS A 12 -1.71 -5.35 4.63
N THR A 13 -2.39 -6.41 5.07
CA THR A 13 -1.79 -7.49 5.86
C THR A 13 -0.65 -8.17 5.10
N ASP A 14 -0.83 -8.39 3.79
CA ASP A 14 0.20 -9.00 2.94
C ASP A 14 1.44 -8.09 2.84
N LEU A 15 1.24 -6.78 2.71
CA LEU A 15 2.34 -5.80 2.74
C LEU A 15 3.04 -5.76 4.11
N GLU A 16 2.29 -5.75 5.21
CA GLU A 16 2.84 -5.73 6.58
C GLU A 16 3.70 -6.98 6.88
N ASN A 17 3.37 -8.12 6.27
CA ASN A 17 4.13 -9.36 6.36
C ASN A 17 5.25 -9.48 5.31
N SER A 18 5.34 -8.53 4.37
CA SER A 18 6.37 -8.58 3.33
C SER A 18 7.74 -8.16 3.87
N ALA A 19 8.80 -8.82 3.40
CA ALA A 19 10.17 -8.50 3.80
C ALA A 19 10.66 -7.17 3.19
N ASP A 20 10.21 -6.85 1.99
CA ASP A 20 10.53 -5.60 1.31
C ASP A 20 9.33 -5.01 0.58
N VAL A 21 9.06 -3.75 0.91
CA VAL A 21 7.94 -2.97 0.36
C VAL A 21 8.07 -2.82 -1.16
N PHE A 22 9.26 -2.52 -1.68
CA PHE A 22 9.42 -2.27 -3.11
C PHE A 22 9.24 -3.54 -3.94
N SER A 23 9.85 -4.66 -3.51
CA SER A 23 9.66 -5.96 -4.14
C SER A 23 8.19 -6.38 -4.13
N PHE A 24 7.48 -6.19 -3.01
CA PHE A 24 6.06 -6.50 -2.89
C PHE A 24 5.22 -5.78 -3.97
N PHE A 25 5.40 -4.47 -4.16
CA PHE A 25 4.66 -3.74 -5.20
C PHE A 25 5.07 -4.16 -6.60
N LYS A 26 6.36 -4.42 -6.85
CA LYS A 26 6.83 -4.85 -8.18
C LYS A 26 6.21 -6.18 -8.61
N GLU A 27 6.05 -7.12 -7.67
CA GLU A 27 5.52 -8.46 -7.93
C GLU A 27 3.99 -8.49 -8.00
N ASN A 28 3.31 -7.79 -7.10
CA ASN A 28 1.86 -7.89 -6.95
C ASN A 28 1.07 -6.77 -7.65
N TYR A 29 1.66 -5.59 -7.78
CA TYR A 29 0.99 -4.38 -8.25
C TYR A 29 1.88 -3.58 -9.21
N PRO A 30 2.26 -4.14 -10.37
CA PRO A 30 3.14 -3.46 -11.32
C PRO A 30 2.48 -2.17 -11.84
N LEU A 31 3.28 -1.11 -11.99
CA LEU A 31 2.80 0.23 -12.40
C LEU A 31 1.92 0.23 -13.66
N PRO A 32 2.26 -0.48 -14.76
CA PRO A 32 1.36 -0.54 -15.92
C PRO A 32 -0.02 -1.10 -15.56
N GLY A 33 -0.06 -2.20 -14.79
CA GLY A 33 -1.31 -2.81 -14.34
C GLY A 33 -2.13 -1.90 -13.43
N ILE A 34 -1.50 -1.06 -12.60
CA ILE A 34 -2.20 -0.06 -11.80
C ILE A 34 -2.83 1.00 -12.71
N VAL A 35 -2.03 1.60 -13.59
CA VAL A 35 -2.49 2.71 -14.47
C VAL A 35 -3.64 2.27 -15.36
N ASP A 36 -3.56 1.07 -15.92
CA ASP A 36 -4.57 0.53 -16.85
C ASP A 36 -5.90 0.13 -16.18
N ASN A 37 -5.91 0.00 -14.85
CA ASN A 37 -7.07 -0.50 -14.10
C ASN A 37 -7.58 0.46 -13.02
N LEU A 38 -6.86 1.55 -12.72
CA LEU A 38 -7.24 2.50 -11.67
C LEU A 38 -8.64 3.06 -11.86
N ASN A 39 -9.03 3.36 -13.11
CA ASN A 39 -10.36 3.87 -13.47
C ASN A 39 -11.48 2.80 -13.44
N LYS A 40 -11.11 1.52 -13.32
CA LYS A 40 -12.06 0.40 -13.27
C LYS A 40 -12.33 -0.06 -11.83
N LEU A 41 -11.56 0.45 -10.85
CA LEU A 41 -11.73 0.10 -9.45
C LEU A 41 -13.03 0.67 -8.89
N SER A 42 -13.75 -0.15 -8.12
CA SER A 42 -14.85 0.31 -7.29
C SER A 42 -14.37 1.23 -6.17
N ASN A 43 -15.29 2.00 -5.57
CA ASN A 43 -14.98 2.83 -4.41
C ASN A 43 -14.37 2.02 -3.24
N LYS A 44 -14.76 0.75 -3.07
CA LYS A 44 -14.21 -0.13 -2.05
C LYS A 44 -12.76 -0.50 -2.35
N GLU A 45 -12.46 -0.85 -3.60
CA GLU A 45 -11.10 -1.18 -4.05
C GLU A 45 -10.19 0.04 -4.01
N LEU A 46 -10.68 1.22 -4.40
CA LEU A 46 -9.95 2.49 -4.28
C LEU A 46 -9.58 2.80 -2.82
N ARG A 47 -10.50 2.60 -1.87
CA ARG A 47 -10.20 2.75 -0.44
C ARG A 47 -9.08 1.79 0.01
N CYS A 48 -9.11 0.54 -0.44
CA CYS A 48 -8.03 -0.42 -0.15
C CYS A 48 -6.70 -0.02 -0.78
N ALA A 49 -6.70 0.46 -2.03
CA ALA A 49 -5.49 0.93 -2.71
C ALA A 49 -4.86 2.12 -1.99
N CYS A 50 -5.67 3.12 -1.60
CA CYS A 50 -5.20 4.26 -0.80
C CYS A 50 -4.59 3.81 0.54
N CYS A 51 -5.22 2.84 1.21
CA CYS A 51 -4.73 2.33 2.47
C CYS A 51 -3.41 1.54 2.32
N LEU A 52 -3.28 0.74 1.25
CA LEU A 52 -2.05 0.04 0.91
C LEU A 52 -0.90 1.04 0.68
N MET A 53 -1.15 2.11 -0.09
CA MET A 53 -0.17 3.18 -0.32
C MET A 53 0.21 3.91 0.96
N GLY A 54 -0.76 4.22 1.83
CA GLY A 54 -0.49 4.85 3.13
C GLY A 54 0.39 3.97 4.03
N THR A 55 0.10 2.67 4.08
CA THR A 55 0.89 1.68 4.82
C THR A 55 2.33 1.61 4.29
N ALA A 56 2.50 1.61 2.96
CA ALA A 56 3.80 1.63 2.32
C ALA A 56 4.60 2.89 2.66
N LEU A 57 3.98 4.08 2.62
CA LEU A 57 4.62 5.35 2.99
C LEU A 57 5.09 5.35 4.44
N ILE A 58 4.27 4.83 5.36
CA ILE A 58 4.65 4.69 6.77
C ILE A 58 5.83 3.72 6.93
N ALA A 59 5.77 2.55 6.28
CA ALA A 59 6.86 1.56 6.34
C ALA A 59 8.18 2.13 5.80
N ILE A 60 8.15 2.85 4.68
CA ILE A 60 9.32 3.49 4.07
C ILE A 60 9.86 4.63 4.96
N SER A 61 8.99 5.48 5.52
CA SER A 61 9.42 6.59 6.38
C SER A 61 10.10 6.10 7.67
N ARG A 62 9.60 5.01 8.27
CA ARG A 62 10.24 4.38 9.43
C ARG A 62 11.62 3.82 9.11
N LYS A 63 11.83 3.19 7.94
CA LYS A 63 13.16 2.72 7.50
C LYS A 63 14.17 3.87 7.40
N LYS A 64 13.77 5.06 6.96
CA LYS A 64 14.67 6.23 6.87
C LYS A 64 15.10 6.78 8.24
N MET A 65 14.30 6.62 9.29
CA MET A 65 14.64 7.09 10.64
C MET A 65 15.75 6.26 11.32
N ILE A 66 16.04 5.05 10.83
CA ILE A 66 17.05 4.15 11.42
C ILE A 66 18.47 4.48 10.90
N TRP A 67 18.59 5.32 9.88
CA TRP A 67 19.85 5.74 9.24
C TRP A 67 20.08 7.26 9.34
N GLY A 68 19.29 7.96 10.15
CA GLY A 68 19.39 9.40 10.41
C GLY A 68 20.07 9.71 11.73
#